data_AF-A0A416CB66-F1
#
_entry.id   AF-A0A416CB66-F1
#
_cell.length_a   1.000
_cell.length_b   1.000
_cell.length_c   1.000
_cell.angle_alpha   90.00
_cell.angle_beta   90.00
_cell.angle_gamma   90.00
#
_symmetry.space_group_name_H-M   'P 1'
#
loop_
_entity.id
_entity.type
_entity.pdbx_description
1 polymer ?
#
loop_
_entity_poly.entity_id
_entity_poly.type
_entity_poly.pdbx_seq_one_letter_code
_entity_poly.pdbx_strand_id
1 'polypeptide(L)'
;MENKLRAYMDHLFQDVPNTKKAVEVKEEILQNIVDKYHDLVAEGKSEEAAYNIAIASIGDLDELLASLKDSSQTPNQMDSENYMAWRKKSAIRISIAIMLYILCVTPPIITDSLHLPDAIGACGLFVFIAIATGIIIYNSMTKPRYTKMDDTFMEDFKEWQSKNDTNKQAMRAIKSALWVFITALYFVISFTTMAWHISWVIFLIGAALESIIKAVFELKAN
;
A
#
# COMPACT_ATOMS: atom_id res chain seq x y z
N MET A 1 -24.76 34.10 -17.90
CA MET A 1 -25.60 33.09 -17.20
C MET A 1 -24.79 32.09 -16.37
N GLU A 2 -23.50 31.88 -16.65
CA GLU A 2 -22.62 30.95 -15.93
C GLU A 2 -22.58 31.16 -14.39
N ASN A 3 -22.58 32.41 -13.93
CA ASN A 3 -22.64 32.73 -12.49
C ASN A 3 -23.91 32.21 -11.81
N LYS A 4 -25.03 32.05 -12.54
CA LYS A 4 -26.26 31.48 -11.99
C LYS A 4 -26.15 29.96 -11.80
N LEU A 5 -25.45 29.26 -12.70
CA LEU A 5 -25.16 27.83 -12.57
C LEU A 5 -24.22 27.55 -11.40
N ARG A 6 -23.17 28.36 -11.23
CA ARG A 6 -22.29 28.31 -10.05
C ARG A 6 -23.07 28.52 -8.76
N ALA A 7 -23.91 29.56 -8.70
CA ALA A 7 -24.73 29.84 -7.52
C ALA A 7 -25.74 28.71 -7.20
N TYR A 8 -26.32 28.07 -8.22
CA TYR A 8 -27.17 26.90 -8.04
C TYR A 8 -26.39 25.72 -7.47
N MET A 9 -25.19 25.45 -7.99
CA MET A 9 -24.32 24.38 -7.51
C MET A 9 -23.82 24.62 -6.08
N ASP A 10 -23.51 25.86 -5.74
CA ASP A 10 -23.14 26.28 -4.38
C ASP A 10 -24.27 26.01 -3.39
N HIS A 11 -25.51 26.32 -3.77
CA HIS A 11 -26.69 26.05 -2.97
C HIS A 11 -26.95 24.54 -2.82
N LEU A 12 -26.80 23.76 -3.88
CA LEU A 12 -27.02 22.31 -3.86
C LEU A 12 -26.05 21.58 -2.92
N PHE A 13 -24.80 22.04 -2.85
CA PHE A 13 -23.75 21.49 -1.98
C PHE A 13 -23.67 22.16 -0.60
N GLN A 14 -24.59 23.06 -0.26
CA GLN A 14 -24.52 23.85 0.98
C GLN A 14 -24.53 22.99 2.26
N ASP A 15 -25.26 21.87 2.23
CA ASP A 15 -25.36 20.92 3.35
C ASP A 15 -24.35 19.75 3.28
N VAL A 16 -23.47 19.75 2.26
CA VAL A 16 -22.39 18.78 2.12
C VAL A 16 -21.11 19.37 2.73
N PRO A 17 -20.46 18.67 3.67
CA PRO A 17 -19.24 19.18 4.28
C PRO A 17 -18.10 19.30 3.26
N ASN A 18 -17.30 20.35 3.46
CA ASN A 18 -16.22 20.76 2.59
C ASN A 18 -15.03 19.78 2.65
N THR A 19 -15.19 18.62 2.03
CA THR A 19 -14.15 17.61 1.82
C THR A 19 -13.54 17.76 0.44
N LYS A 20 -12.30 17.31 0.25
CA LYS A 20 -11.64 17.34 -1.07
C LYS A 20 -12.49 16.63 -2.14
N LYS A 21 -13.06 15.47 -1.79
CA LYS A 21 -13.99 14.69 -2.64
C LYS A 21 -15.25 15.48 -3.00
N ALA A 22 -15.88 16.16 -2.03
CA ALA A 22 -17.07 16.97 -2.30
C ALA A 22 -16.75 18.15 -3.23
N VAL A 23 -15.58 18.78 -3.08
CA VAL A 23 -15.14 19.88 -3.97
C VAL A 23 -14.84 19.39 -5.38
N GLU A 24 -14.16 18.25 -5.52
CA GLU A 24 -13.84 17.64 -6.82
C GLU A 24 -15.12 17.26 -7.59
N VAL A 25 -16.05 16.56 -6.94
CA VAL A 25 -17.32 16.16 -7.56
C VAL A 25 -18.18 17.38 -7.92
N LYS A 26 -18.18 18.41 -7.06
CA LYS A 26 -18.87 19.67 -7.33
C LYS A 26 -18.32 20.34 -8.60
N GLU A 27 -17.00 20.38 -8.76
CA GLU A 27 -16.37 21.02 -9.94
C GLU A 27 -16.59 20.19 -11.21
N GLU A 28 -16.55 18.85 -11.13
CA GLU A 28 -16.83 17.96 -12.26
C GLU A 28 -18.27 18.11 -12.76
N ILE A 29 -19.24 18.10 -11.84
CA ILE A 29 -20.65 18.30 -12.18
C ILE A 29 -20.86 19.70 -12.75
N LEU A 30 -20.27 20.73 -12.13
CA LEU A 30 -20.34 22.11 -12.62
C LEU A 30 -19.83 22.20 -14.07
N GLN A 31 -18.67 21.62 -14.35
CA GLN A 31 -18.06 21.66 -15.67
C GLN A 31 -18.96 20.97 -16.71
N ASN A 32 -19.49 19.78 -16.39
CA ASN A 32 -20.39 19.05 -17.28
C ASN A 32 -21.66 19.86 -17.63
N ILE A 33 -22.26 20.53 -16.64
CA ILE A 33 -23.47 21.36 -16.85
C ILE A 33 -23.15 22.61 -17.67
N VAL A 34 -22.00 23.24 -17.41
CA VAL A 34 -21.56 24.42 -18.17
C VAL A 34 -21.31 24.06 -19.63
N ASP A 35 -20.62 22.94 -19.89
CA ASP A 35 -20.39 22.43 -21.24
C ASP A 35 -21.72 22.14 -21.95
N LYS A 36 -22.65 21.44 -21.28
CA LYS A 36 -24.00 21.16 -21.81
C LYS A 36 -24.80 22.43 -22.12
N TYR A 37 -24.68 23.44 -21.26
CA TYR A 37 -25.32 24.73 -21.47
C TYR A 37 -24.78 25.41 -22.74
N HIS A 38 -23.45 25.40 -22.93
CA HIS A 38 -22.83 25.98 -24.12
C HIS A 38 -23.24 25.27 -25.42
N ASP A 39 -23.34 23.94 -25.40
CA ASP A 39 -23.82 23.16 -26.55
C ASP A 39 -25.24 23.55 -26.95
N LEU A 40 -26.16 23.68 -25.98
CA LEU A 40 -27.56 24.04 -26.22
C LEU A 40 -27.72 25.48 -26.74
N VAL A 41 -26.87 26.40 -26.28
CA VAL A 41 -26.82 27.77 -26.82
C VAL A 41 -26.29 27.76 -28.25
N ALA A 42 -25.27 26.94 -28.54
CA ALA A 42 -24.72 26.79 -29.89
C ALA A 42 -25.72 26.14 -30.87
N GLU A 43 -26.60 25.26 -30.39
CA GLU A 43 -27.74 24.70 -31.14
C GLU A 43 -28.85 25.74 -31.41
N GLY A 44 -28.72 26.96 -30.91
CA GLY A 44 -29.66 28.06 -31.13
C GLY A 44 -30.82 28.10 -30.14
N LYS A 45 -30.73 27.40 -29.00
CA LYS A 45 -31.72 27.56 -27.92
C LYS A 45 -31.50 28.87 -27.17
N SER A 46 -32.59 29.43 -26.63
CA SER A 46 -32.48 30.60 -25.77
C SER A 46 -31.67 30.28 -24.50
N GLU A 47 -30.96 31.26 -23.97
CA GLU A 47 -30.15 31.07 -22.75
C GLU A 47 -30.96 30.53 -21.57
N GLU A 48 -32.23 30.93 -21.44
CA GLU A 48 -33.12 30.45 -20.39
C GLU A 48 -33.57 29.00 -20.61
N ALA A 49 -33.85 28.63 -21.86
CA ALA A 49 -34.20 27.25 -22.20
C ALA A 49 -33.00 26.32 -22.02
N ALA A 50 -31.80 26.74 -22.44
CA ALA A 50 -30.55 26.01 -22.26
C ALA A 50 -30.25 25.78 -20.78
N TYR A 51 -30.44 26.79 -19.93
CA TYR A 51 -30.27 26.69 -18.47
C TYR A 51 -31.20 25.64 -17.84
N ASN A 52 -32.49 25.71 -18.15
CA ASN A 52 -33.47 24.77 -17.57
C ASN A 52 -33.21 23.32 -18.02
N ILE A 53 -32.80 23.13 -19.28
CA ILE A 53 -32.47 21.80 -19.81
C ILE A 53 -31.17 21.27 -19.18
N ALA A 54 -30.15 22.12 -19.02
CA ALA A 54 -28.87 21.74 -18.42
C ALA A 54 -29.04 21.30 -16.96
N ILE A 55 -29.88 22.00 -16.17
CA ILE A 55 -30.20 21.59 -14.80
C ILE A 55 -31.01 20.30 -14.76
N ALA A 56 -32.00 20.15 -15.64
CA ALA A 56 -32.78 18.92 -15.70
C ALA A 56 -31.94 17.68 -16.09
N SER A 57 -30.83 17.86 -16.82
CA SER A 57 -29.92 16.79 -17.24
C SER A 57 -29.11 16.19 -16.10
N ILE A 58 -29.04 16.86 -14.95
CA ILE A 58 -28.29 16.42 -13.77
C ILE A 58 -28.96 15.22 -13.10
N GLY A 59 -30.29 15.13 -13.17
CA GLY A 59 -31.05 14.03 -12.58
C GLY A 59 -31.09 14.08 -11.05
N ASP A 60 -31.08 12.91 -10.42
CA ASP A 60 -31.16 12.73 -8.97
C ASP A 60 -29.75 12.75 -8.33
N LEU A 61 -29.33 13.92 -7.87
CA LEU A 61 -28.10 14.09 -7.11
C LEU A 61 -28.28 13.83 -5.61
N ASP A 62 -29.50 13.61 -5.13
CA ASP A 62 -29.74 13.50 -3.70
C ASP A 62 -29.05 12.25 -3.13
N GLU A 63 -29.02 11.14 -3.90
CA GLU A 63 -28.29 9.93 -3.54
C GLU A 63 -26.76 10.16 -3.52
N LEU A 64 -26.24 10.89 -4.51
CA LEU A 64 -24.81 11.22 -4.59
C LEU A 64 -24.40 12.14 -3.45
N LEU A 65 -25.16 13.20 -3.18
CA LEU A 65 -24.93 14.15 -2.09
C LEU A 65 -25.08 13.47 -0.73
N ALA A 66 -26.07 12.58 -0.57
CA ALA A 66 -26.22 11.76 0.63
C ALA A 66 -24.98 10.88 0.85
N SER A 67 -24.45 10.24 -0.21
CA SER A 67 -23.22 9.45 -0.11
C SER A 67 -21.99 10.28 0.27
N LEU A 68 -21.88 11.53 -0.20
CA LEU A 68 -20.81 12.45 0.17
C LEU A 68 -20.94 12.93 1.62
N LYS A 69 -22.18 13.17 2.07
CA LYS A 69 -22.49 13.52 3.46
C LYS A 69 -22.21 12.37 4.41
N ASP A 70 -22.52 11.13 4.04
CA ASP A 70 -22.23 9.96 4.87
C ASP A 70 -20.73 9.63 4.89
N SER A 71 -20.06 9.74 3.72
CA SER A 71 -18.60 9.59 3.58
C SER A 71 -17.80 10.57 4.44
N SER A 72 -18.41 11.69 4.80
CA SER A 72 -17.77 12.72 5.62
C SER A 72 -17.96 12.53 7.13
N GLN A 73 -18.97 11.76 7.56
CA GLN A 73 -19.31 11.61 8.97
C GLN A 73 -18.40 10.62 9.70
N THR A 74 -17.67 9.75 9.00
CA THR A 74 -16.66 8.85 9.59
C THR A 74 -15.74 8.33 8.47
N PRO A 75 -14.38 8.26 8.58
CA PRO A 75 -13.47 8.60 9.69
C PRO A 75 -12.18 9.35 9.25
N ASN A 76 -11.89 10.56 9.76
CA ASN A 76 -10.65 11.25 9.33
C ASN A 76 -9.83 12.00 10.39
N GLN A 77 -10.32 12.20 11.61
CA GLN A 77 -9.51 12.76 12.70
C GLN A 77 -9.26 11.73 13.82
N MET A 78 -10.32 11.06 14.28
CA MET A 78 -10.27 10.05 15.34
C MET A 78 -9.34 8.86 14.98
N ASP A 79 -9.35 8.41 13.72
CA ASP A 79 -8.54 7.28 13.26
C ASP A 79 -7.06 7.64 13.10
N SER A 80 -6.75 8.88 12.74
CA SER A 80 -5.36 9.35 12.67
C SER A 80 -4.71 9.45 14.05
N GLU A 81 -5.49 9.90 15.05
CA GLU A 81 -5.04 10.05 16.43
C GLU A 81 -4.86 8.67 17.08
N ASN A 82 -5.83 7.77 16.89
CA ASN A 82 -5.74 6.38 17.34
C ASN A 82 -4.56 5.64 16.68
N TYR A 83 -4.30 5.88 15.40
CA TYR A 83 -3.15 5.31 14.70
C TYR A 83 -1.82 5.85 15.22
N MET A 84 -1.72 7.16 15.45
CA MET A 84 -0.54 7.82 16.05
C MET A 84 -0.28 7.32 17.47
N ALA A 85 -1.33 7.15 18.28
CA ALA A 85 -1.24 6.59 19.62
C ALA A 85 -0.80 5.12 19.59
N TRP A 86 -1.35 4.31 18.67
CA TRP A 86 -0.92 2.93 18.46
C TRP A 86 0.54 2.85 18.00
N ARG A 87 0.99 3.71 17.08
CA ARG A 87 2.37 3.77 16.58
C ARG A 87 3.39 3.99 17.71
N LYS A 88 3.11 4.92 18.63
CA LYS A 88 3.98 5.18 19.79
C LYS A 88 4.10 3.95 20.69
N LYS A 89 2.97 3.33 21.05
CA LYS A 89 2.95 2.10 21.88
C LYS A 89 3.61 0.92 21.16
N SER A 90 3.37 0.79 19.85
CA SER A 90 3.97 -0.21 18.98
C SER A 90 5.50 -0.09 18.93
N ALA A 91 6.03 1.13 18.78
CA ALA A 91 7.47 1.35 18.75
C ALA A 91 8.14 0.84 20.03
N ILE A 92 7.57 1.15 21.19
CA ILE A 92 8.08 0.67 22.49
C ILE A 92 8.05 -0.87 22.56
N ARG A 93 6.93 -1.49 22.18
CA ARG A 93 6.80 -2.97 22.17
C ARG A 93 7.81 -3.63 21.24
N ILE A 94 8.02 -3.08 20.05
CA ILE A 94 9.01 -3.57 19.08
C ILE A 94 10.43 -3.42 19.65
N SER A 95 10.76 -2.27 20.25
CA SER A 95 12.07 -2.05 20.86
C SER A 95 12.35 -3.04 22.00
N ILE A 96 11.34 -3.33 22.84
CA ILE A 96 11.44 -4.35 23.90
C ILE A 96 11.70 -5.74 23.30
N ALA A 97 10.97 -6.11 22.24
CA ALA A 97 11.18 -7.40 21.58
C ALA A 97 12.60 -7.52 20.98
N ILE A 98 13.10 -6.46 20.34
CA ILE A 98 14.46 -6.43 19.79
C ILE A 98 15.51 -6.54 20.91
N MET A 99 15.31 -5.84 22.02
CA MET A 99 16.19 -5.95 23.19
C MET A 99 16.22 -7.39 23.74
N LEU A 100 15.07 -8.06 23.81
CA LEU A 100 15.00 -9.46 24.24
C LEU A 100 15.72 -10.42 23.28
N TYR A 101 15.70 -10.16 21.97
CA TYR A 101 16.50 -10.92 21.01
C TYR A 101 18.00 -10.73 21.21
N ILE A 102 18.44 -9.50 21.49
CA ILE A 102 19.86 -9.24 21.76
C ILE A 102 20.28 -9.92 23.07
N LEU A 103 19.40 -9.94 24.08
CA LEU A 103 19.65 -10.56 25.38
C LEU A 103 19.48 -12.08 25.41
N CYS A 104 18.98 -12.72 24.34
CA CYS A 104 18.68 -14.16 24.35
C CYS A 104 19.92 -15.06 24.51
N VAL A 105 21.13 -14.50 24.32
CA VAL A 105 22.42 -15.18 24.51
C VAL A 105 22.83 -15.21 25.99
N THR A 106 22.23 -14.37 26.83
CA THR A 106 22.57 -14.28 28.26
C THR A 106 22.30 -15.57 29.03
N PRO A 107 21.15 -16.26 28.87
CA PRO A 107 20.88 -17.50 29.61
C PRO A 107 21.91 -18.61 29.36
N PRO A 108 22.31 -18.95 28.11
CA PRO A 108 23.40 -19.89 27.85
C PRO A 108 24.73 -19.53 28.54
N ILE A 109 25.12 -18.24 28.50
CA ILE A 109 26.38 -17.77 29.12
C ILE A 109 26.34 -17.94 30.64
N ILE A 110 25.21 -17.60 31.27
CA ILE A 110 25.06 -17.75 32.73
C ILE A 110 25.06 -19.23 33.12
N THR A 111 24.33 -20.08 32.40
CA THR A 111 24.27 -21.51 32.73
C THR A 111 25.62 -22.19 32.59
N ASP A 112 26.41 -21.81 31.58
CA ASP A 112 27.78 -22.29 31.39
C ASP A 112 28.68 -21.87 32.56
N SER A 113 28.63 -20.60 32.97
CA SER A 113 29.40 -20.09 34.11
C SER A 113 29.07 -20.75 35.46
N LEU A 114 27.86 -21.29 35.60
CA LEU A 114 27.38 -22.00 36.80
C LEU A 114 27.55 -23.52 36.72
N HIS A 115 28.18 -24.03 35.64
CA HIS A 115 28.31 -25.45 35.35
C HIS A 115 26.98 -26.23 35.34
N LEU A 116 25.90 -25.56 34.91
CA LEU A 116 24.59 -26.18 34.71
C LEU A 116 24.54 -26.90 33.35
N PRO A 117 23.64 -27.89 33.17
CA PRO A 117 23.48 -28.56 31.88
C PRO A 117 23.12 -27.59 30.75
N ASP A 118 23.79 -27.71 29.60
CA ASP A 118 23.58 -26.89 28.38
C ASP A 118 22.12 -26.85 27.93
N ALA A 119 21.37 -27.93 28.19
CA ALA A 119 19.94 -28.01 27.91
C ALA A 119 19.13 -26.89 28.61
N ILE A 120 19.53 -26.50 29.82
CA ILE A 120 18.85 -25.43 30.57
C ILE A 120 19.11 -24.06 29.93
N GLY A 121 20.35 -23.82 29.48
CA GLY A 121 20.72 -22.60 28.75
C GLY A 121 19.97 -22.48 27.43
N ALA A 122 19.90 -23.58 26.67
CA ALA A 122 19.15 -23.65 25.42
C ALA A 122 17.65 -23.40 25.64
N CYS A 123 17.05 -24.00 26.68
CA CYS A 123 15.66 -23.74 27.06
C CYS A 123 15.43 -22.26 27.39
N GLY A 124 16.34 -21.63 28.15
CA GLY A 124 16.28 -20.20 28.44
C GLY A 124 16.32 -19.32 27.18
N LEU A 125 17.19 -19.67 26.23
CA LEU A 125 17.26 -18.99 24.93
C LEU A 125 15.92 -19.08 24.16
N PHE A 126 15.32 -20.26 24.09
CA PHE A 126 14.03 -20.44 23.41
C PHE A 126 12.90 -19.67 24.10
N VAL A 127 12.90 -19.56 25.43
CA VAL A 127 11.92 -18.77 26.17
C VAL A 127 12.03 -17.28 25.81
N PHE A 128 13.24 -16.72 25.76
CA PHE A 128 13.45 -15.33 25.37
C PHE A 128 12.97 -15.06 23.94
N ILE A 129 13.28 -15.97 23.00
CA ILE A 129 12.80 -15.89 21.62
C ILE A 129 11.27 -15.98 21.55
N ALA A 130 10.65 -16.89 22.29
CA ALA A 130 9.20 -17.06 22.31
C ALA A 130 8.49 -15.80 22.82
N ILE A 131 9.00 -15.19 23.90
CA ILE A 131 8.45 -13.95 24.45
C ILE A 131 8.61 -12.79 23.44
N ALA A 132 9.81 -12.62 22.87
CA ALA A 132 10.07 -11.57 21.88
C ALA A 132 9.17 -11.71 20.65
N THR A 133 9.04 -12.93 20.12
CA THR A 133 8.17 -13.23 18.97
C THR A 133 6.70 -12.98 19.31
N GLY A 134 6.25 -13.39 20.49
CA GLY A 134 4.88 -13.17 20.97
C GLY A 134 4.51 -11.69 21.02
N ILE A 135 5.43 -10.84 21.50
CA ILE A 135 5.25 -9.38 21.53
C ILE A 135 5.10 -8.80 20.11
N ILE A 136 5.91 -9.26 19.15
CA ILE A 136 5.83 -8.80 17.75
C ILE A 136 4.52 -9.23 17.09
N ILE A 137 4.11 -10.48 17.27
CA ILE A 137 2.86 -11.01 16.71
C ILE A 137 1.67 -10.25 17.30
N TYR A 138 1.62 -10.10 18.62
CA TYR A 138 0.56 -9.33 19.28
C TYR A 138 0.50 -7.89 18.78
N ASN A 139 1.66 -7.25 18.64
CA ASN A 139 1.73 -5.90 18.09
C ASN A 139 1.25 -5.85 16.63
N SER A 140 1.59 -6.85 15.82
CA SER A 140 1.15 -6.95 14.42
C SER A 140 -0.37 -7.16 14.32
N MET A 141 -0.94 -8.04 15.13
CA MET A 141 -2.38 -8.35 15.11
C MET A 141 -3.23 -7.18 15.64
N THR A 142 -2.68 -6.36 16.53
CA THR A 142 -3.38 -5.18 17.08
C THR A 142 -3.22 -3.92 16.22
N LYS A 143 -2.63 -4.02 15.03
CA LYS A 143 -2.44 -2.89 14.12
C LYS A 143 -3.81 -2.39 13.59
N PRO A 144 -4.21 -1.14 13.90
CA PRO A 144 -5.43 -0.58 13.33
C PRO A 144 -5.29 -0.46 11.81
N ARG A 145 -6.34 -0.86 11.09
CA ARG A 145 -6.40 -0.75 9.63
C ARG A 145 -6.62 0.72 9.26
N TYR A 146 -5.56 1.34 8.75
CA TYR A 146 -5.60 2.72 8.31
C TYR A 146 -6.13 2.77 6.87
N THR A 147 -7.37 3.19 6.69
CA THR A 147 -7.98 3.43 5.38
C THR A 147 -7.75 4.89 5.02
N LYS A 148 -6.69 5.18 4.27
CA LYS A 148 -6.55 6.48 3.61
C LYS A 148 -7.49 6.49 2.40
N MET A 149 -8.47 7.40 2.38
CA MET A 149 -9.20 7.76 1.15
C MET A 149 -8.27 8.51 0.17
N ASP A 150 -7.21 7.84 -0.29
CA ASP A 150 -6.52 8.13 -1.56
C ASP A 150 -6.95 7.08 -2.63
N ASP A 151 -7.88 6.19 -2.27
CA ASP A 151 -8.24 5.01 -3.06
C ASP A 151 -9.00 5.34 -4.37
N THR A 152 -9.54 6.55 -4.54
CA THR A 152 -10.27 6.93 -5.77
C THR A 152 -9.32 7.30 -6.92
N PHE A 153 -8.10 7.78 -6.65
CA PHE A 153 -7.03 7.82 -7.67
C PHE A 153 -6.35 6.45 -7.84
N MET A 154 -6.53 5.58 -6.85
CA MET A 154 -5.91 4.26 -6.82
C MET A 154 -6.74 3.22 -7.57
N GLU A 155 -8.02 3.38 -7.88
CA GLU A 155 -8.72 2.39 -8.74
C GLU A 155 -8.17 2.39 -10.18
N ASP A 156 -8.00 3.57 -10.79
CA ASP A 156 -7.38 3.70 -12.11
C ASP A 156 -5.86 3.36 -12.08
N PHE A 157 -5.16 3.72 -10.99
CA PHE A 157 -3.76 3.33 -10.82
C PHE A 157 -3.58 1.86 -10.45
N LYS A 158 -4.57 1.20 -9.83
CA LYS A 158 -4.56 -0.22 -9.44
C LYS A 158 -4.95 -1.10 -10.60
N GLU A 159 -5.73 -0.64 -11.57
CA GLU A 159 -5.87 -1.35 -12.85
C GLU A 159 -4.56 -1.30 -13.66
N TRP A 160 -3.90 -0.14 -13.73
CA TRP A 160 -2.59 0.00 -14.37
C TRP A 160 -1.48 -0.76 -13.59
N GLN A 161 -1.46 -0.65 -12.26
CA GLN A 161 -0.52 -1.34 -11.38
C GLN A 161 -0.82 -2.83 -11.29
N SER A 162 -2.06 -3.30 -11.35
CA SER A 162 -2.40 -4.74 -11.41
C SER A 162 -1.76 -5.42 -12.62
N LYS A 163 -1.86 -4.76 -13.79
CA LYS A 163 -1.17 -5.21 -15.01
C LYS A 163 0.36 -5.10 -14.89
N ASN A 164 0.87 -4.08 -14.22
CA ASN A 164 2.32 -3.89 -14.03
C ASN A 164 2.91 -4.76 -12.88
N ASP A 165 2.08 -5.19 -11.93
CA ASP A 165 2.43 -5.97 -10.75
C ASP A 165 2.44 -7.46 -11.06
N THR A 166 1.58 -7.95 -11.96
CA THR A 166 1.69 -9.32 -12.48
C THR A 166 3.02 -9.57 -13.18
N ASN A 167 3.49 -8.63 -14.00
CA ASN A 167 4.83 -8.71 -14.63
C ASN A 167 5.96 -8.61 -13.60
N LYS A 168 5.84 -7.75 -12.57
CA LYS A 168 6.83 -7.64 -11.49
C LYS A 168 6.85 -8.87 -10.59
N GLN A 169 5.70 -9.47 -10.29
CA GLN A 169 5.56 -10.70 -9.51
C GLN A 169 6.17 -11.89 -10.27
N ALA A 170 5.90 -12.01 -11.58
CA ALA A 170 6.53 -13.01 -12.44
C ALA A 170 8.06 -12.85 -12.47
N MET A 171 8.56 -11.61 -12.66
CA MET A 171 10.00 -11.35 -12.64
C MET A 171 10.63 -11.67 -11.27
N ARG A 172 9.96 -11.36 -10.16
CA ARG A 172 10.43 -11.70 -8.81
C ARG A 172 10.50 -13.22 -8.61
N ALA A 173 9.49 -13.96 -9.05
CA ALA A 173 9.46 -15.42 -8.95
C ALA A 173 10.54 -16.09 -9.82
N ILE A 174 10.77 -15.60 -11.04
CA ILE A 174 11.83 -16.10 -11.93
C ILE A 174 13.21 -15.82 -11.31
N LYS A 175 13.44 -14.63 -10.77
CA LYS A 175 14.69 -14.28 -10.09
C LYS A 175 14.94 -15.13 -8.85
N SER A 176 13.93 -15.34 -8.01
CA SER A 176 14.09 -16.17 -6.81
C SER A 176 14.36 -17.63 -7.16
N ALA A 177 13.68 -18.18 -8.18
CA ALA A 177 13.95 -19.52 -8.67
C ALA A 177 15.37 -19.67 -9.26
N LEU A 178 15.82 -18.68 -10.05
CA LEU A 178 17.16 -18.66 -10.62
C LEU A 178 18.24 -18.66 -9.53
N TRP A 179 18.11 -17.83 -8.49
CA TRP A 179 19.09 -17.77 -7.40
C TRP A 179 19.13 -19.07 -6.58
N VAL A 180 17.98 -19.70 -6.33
CA VAL A 180 17.93 -21.02 -5.69
C VAL A 180 18.62 -22.07 -6.56
N PHE A 181 18.39 -22.05 -7.87
CA PHE A 181 19.03 -22.97 -8.81
C PHE A 181 20.55 -22.77 -8.86
N ILE A 182 21.02 -21.52 -8.94
CA ILE A 182 22.46 -21.19 -8.93
C ILE A 182 23.10 -21.61 -7.63
N THR A 183 22.44 -21.39 -6.50
CA THR A 183 22.96 -21.80 -5.18
C THR A 183 23.04 -23.32 -5.07
N ALA A 184 22.02 -24.05 -5.54
CA ALA A 184 22.03 -25.50 -5.59
C ALA A 184 23.16 -26.03 -6.49
N LEU A 185 23.32 -25.44 -7.69
CA LEU A 185 24.38 -25.80 -8.64
C LEU A 185 25.78 -25.50 -8.07
N TYR A 186 25.95 -24.35 -7.40
CA TYR A 186 27.16 -24.00 -6.67
C TYR A 186 27.53 -25.06 -5.64
N PHE A 187 26.57 -25.50 -4.81
CA PHE A 187 26.85 -26.53 -3.81
C PHE A 187 27.21 -27.86 -4.46
N VAL A 188 26.46 -28.33 -5.46
CA VAL A 188 26.75 -29.59 -6.16
C VAL A 188 28.16 -29.58 -6.77
N ILE A 189 28.55 -28.48 -7.42
CA ILE A 189 29.88 -28.34 -8.03
C ILE A 189 30.97 -28.18 -6.97
N SER A 190 30.76 -27.36 -5.93
CA SER A 190 31.73 -27.16 -4.85
C SER A 190 32.01 -28.44 -4.07
N PHE A 191 30.99 -29.22 -3.74
CA PHE A 191 31.15 -30.47 -2.99
C PHE A 191 31.82 -31.58 -3.81
N THR A 192 31.57 -31.63 -5.12
CA THR A 192 32.20 -32.64 -6.00
C THR A 192 33.65 -32.31 -6.35
N THR A 193 33.96 -31.02 -6.54
CA THR A 193 35.29 -30.58 -6.97
C THR A 193 36.21 -30.18 -5.82
N MET A 194 35.68 -29.94 -4.61
CA MET A 194 36.40 -29.35 -3.46
C MET A 194 37.16 -28.05 -3.81
N ALA A 195 36.85 -27.42 -4.94
CA ALA A 195 37.54 -26.26 -5.50
C ALA A 195 36.77 -24.96 -5.21
N TRP A 196 36.54 -24.71 -3.92
CA TRP A 196 35.80 -23.56 -3.39
C TRP A 196 36.33 -22.19 -3.88
N HIS A 197 37.61 -22.13 -4.25
CA HIS A 197 38.28 -20.92 -4.74
C HIS A 197 37.94 -20.57 -6.20
N ILE A 198 37.37 -21.49 -6.98
CA ILE A 198 36.95 -21.25 -8.39
C ILE A 198 35.43 -21.23 -8.52
N SER A 199 34.73 -22.05 -7.73
CA SER A 199 33.28 -22.24 -7.85
C SER A 199 32.46 -20.97 -7.61
N TRP A 200 33.00 -19.96 -6.91
CA TRP A 200 32.33 -18.67 -6.71
C TRP A 200 32.08 -17.87 -8.01
N VAL A 201 32.81 -18.17 -9.10
CA VAL A 201 32.61 -17.52 -10.41
C VAL A 201 31.18 -17.73 -10.93
N ILE A 202 30.49 -18.79 -10.50
CA ILE A 202 29.09 -19.06 -10.85
C ILE A 202 28.14 -17.93 -10.40
N PHE A 203 28.47 -17.22 -9.32
CA PHE A 203 27.67 -16.09 -8.84
C PHE A 203 27.82 -14.86 -9.75
N LEU A 204 29.01 -14.65 -10.34
CA LEU A 204 29.21 -13.58 -11.33
C LEU A 204 28.39 -13.86 -12.60
N ILE A 205 28.36 -15.12 -13.03
CA ILE A 205 27.52 -15.57 -14.15
C ILE A 205 26.04 -15.40 -13.80
N GLY A 206 25.65 -15.71 -12.56
CA GLY A 206 24.29 -15.51 -12.06
C GLY A 206 23.82 -14.05 -12.10
N ALA A 207 24.65 -13.13 -11.64
CA ALA A 207 24.34 -11.70 -11.68
C ALA A 207 24.23 -11.17 -13.12
N ALA A 208 25.05 -11.68 -14.04
CA ALA A 208 24.96 -11.35 -15.46
C ALA A 208 23.65 -11.89 -16.07
N LEU A 209 23.26 -13.13 -15.77
CA LEU A 209 21.98 -13.70 -16.20
C LEU A 209 20.78 -12.91 -15.67
N GLU A 210 20.83 -12.47 -14.40
CA GLU A 210 19.79 -11.62 -13.82
C GLU A 210 19.63 -10.29 -14.58
N SER A 211 20.75 -9.68 -14.99
CA SER A 211 20.77 -8.44 -15.75
C SER A 211 20.18 -8.61 -17.15
N ILE A 212 20.47 -9.73 -17.81
CA ILE A 212 19.90 -10.09 -19.12
C ILE A 212 18.38 -10.30 -19.02
N ILE A 213 17.93 -11.06 -18.01
CA ILE A 213 16.49 -11.30 -17.80
C ILE A 213 15.75 -9.97 -17.59
N LYS A 214 16.33 -9.05 -16.82
CA LYS A 214 15.77 -7.71 -16.62
C LYS A 214 15.66 -6.94 -17.94
N ALA A 215 16.71 -6.94 -18.75
CA ALA A 215 16.72 -6.25 -20.05
C ALA A 215 15.70 -6.84 -21.05
N VAL A 216 15.56 -8.17 -21.12
CA VAL A 216 14.59 -8.84 -22.00
C VAL A 216 13.15 -8.51 -21.59
N PHE A 217 12.86 -8.50 -20.29
CA PHE A 217 11.52 -8.14 -19.80
C PHE A 217 11.22 -6.65 -20.00
N GLU A 218 12.20 -5.75 -19.85
CA GLU A 218 12.04 -4.32 -20.16
C GLU A 218 11.79 -4.07 -21.65
N LEU A 219 12.48 -4.79 -22.54
CA LEU A 219 12.27 -4.71 -24.00
C LEU A 219 10.91 -5.24 -24.44
N LYS A 220 10.36 -6.24 -23.76
CA LYS A 220 9.02 -6.80 -24.06
C LYS A 220 7.88 -5.93 -23.52
N ALA A 221 8.18 -5.03 -22.59
CA ALA A 221 7.20 -4.14 -21.95
C ALA A 221 7.04 -2.78 -22.67
N ASN A 222 7.96 -2.43 -23.57
CA ASN A 222 7.85 -1.31 -24.52
C ASN A 222 7.19 -1.76 -25.82
#